data_AF-A0A5P2QQ59-F1
#
_entry.id   AF-A0A5P2QQ59-F1
#
_cell.length_a   1.000
_cell.length_b   1.000
_cell.length_c   1.000
_cell.angle_alpha   90.00
_cell.angle_beta   90.00
_cell.angle_gamma   90.00
#
_symmetry.space_group_name_H-M   'P 1'
#
loop_
_entity.id
_entity.type
_entity.pdbx_description
1 polymer ?
#
loop_
_entity_poly.entity_id
_entity_poly.type
_entity_poly.pdbx_seq_one_letter_code
_entity_poly.pdbx_strand_id
1 'polypeptide(L)'
;MTNPPWSRLREFTRHAMRIAPDIVWLAPLTNLTTKARLRDLDEAGFGIAELVRIDTPQGWPQSGFQLVAAHLRRGHAGSWSVSRLGV
;
A
#
# COMPACT_ATOMS: atom_id res chain seq x y z
N MET A 1 -6.04 -8.02 -4.25
CA MET A 1 -4.62 -8.02 -3.84
C MET A 1 -3.76 -8.14 -5.08
N THR A 2 -2.75 -7.28 -5.28
CA THR A 2 -1.86 -7.31 -6.46
C THR A 2 -0.48 -6.74 -6.11
N ASN A 3 0.55 -7.13 -6.86
CA ASN A 3 1.85 -6.46 -6.94
C ASN A 3 1.88 -5.58 -8.22
N PRO A 4 1.34 -4.34 -8.18
CA PRO A 4 1.29 -3.49 -9.38
C PRO A 4 2.68 -2.92 -9.70
N PRO A 5 2.92 -2.46 -10.94
CA PRO A 5 4.14 -1.74 -11.29
C PRO A 5 4.31 -0.50 -10.39
N TRP A 6 5.40 -0.45 -9.62
CA TRP A 6 5.57 0.59 -8.58
C TRP A 6 5.66 2.01 -9.14
N SER A 7 6.13 2.16 -10.38
CA SER A 7 6.16 3.43 -11.13
C SER A 7 4.75 3.97 -11.43
N ARG A 8 3.75 3.08 -11.53
CA ARG A 8 2.35 3.42 -11.84
C ARG A 8 1.40 3.24 -10.66
N LEU A 9 1.94 2.98 -9.46
CA LEU A 9 1.14 2.66 -8.27
C LEU A 9 0.01 3.67 -8.01
N ARG A 10 0.26 4.98 -8.23
CA ARG A 10 -0.76 6.02 -8.03
C ARG A 10 -1.97 5.84 -8.96
N GLU A 11 -1.74 5.54 -10.23
CA GLU A 11 -2.80 5.32 -11.23
C GLU A 11 -3.62 4.08 -10.87
N PHE A 12 -2.94 2.98 -10.51
CA PHE A 12 -3.57 1.74 -10.07
C PHE A 12 -4.39 1.94 -8.79
N THR A 13 -3.87 2.65 -7.79
CA THR A 13 -4.60 2.97 -6.55
C THR A 13 -5.87 3.76 -6.86
N ARG A 14 -5.78 4.83 -7.67
CA ARG A 14 -6.94 5.64 -8.07
C ARG A 14 -8.00 4.81 -8.79
N HIS A 15 -7.59 3.91 -9.69
CA HIS A 15 -8.53 3.01 -10.35
C HIS A 15 -9.18 2.03 -9.37
N ALA A 16 -8.38 1.36 -8.54
CA ALA A 16 -8.84 0.36 -7.60
C ALA A 16 -9.84 0.92 -6.57
N MET A 17 -9.62 2.14 -6.07
CA MET A 17 -10.52 2.81 -5.13
C MET A 17 -11.95 3.01 -5.69
N ARG A 18 -12.11 3.05 -7.03
CA ARG A 18 -13.44 3.13 -7.66
C ARG A 18 -14.18 1.81 -7.69
N ILE A 19 -13.48 0.69 -7.67
CA ILE A 19 -14.07 -0.64 -7.95
C ILE A 19 -14.01 -1.61 -6.75
N ALA A 20 -13.26 -1.28 -5.69
CA ALA A 20 -13.12 -2.15 -4.52
C ALA A 20 -13.09 -1.34 -3.21
N PRO A 21 -13.73 -1.81 -2.12
CA PRO A 21 -13.65 -1.20 -0.79
C PRO A 21 -12.37 -1.58 -0.02
N ASP A 22 -11.75 -2.72 -0.36
CA ASP A 22 -10.53 -3.21 0.25
C ASP A 22 -9.49 -3.53 -0.84
N ILE A 23 -8.30 -2.96 -0.69
CA ILE A 23 -7.22 -3.04 -1.67
C ILE A 23 -5.95 -3.44 -0.93
N VAL A 24 -5.24 -4.43 -1.45
CA VAL A 24 -3.95 -4.86 -0.88
C VAL A 24 -2.87 -4.75 -1.94
N TRP A 25 -1.88 -3.90 -1.70
CA TRP A 25 -0.72 -3.70 -2.57
C TRP A 25 0.54 -4.29 -1.97
N LEU A 26 1.26 -5.09 -2.76
CA LEU A 26 2.66 -5.39 -2.51
C LEU A 26 3.51 -4.28 -3.16
N ALA A 27 4.07 -3.38 -2.34
CA ALA A 27 4.84 -2.25 -2.84
C ALA A 27 5.83 -1.73 -1.77
N PRO A 28 6.88 -0.99 -2.14
CA PRO A 28 7.72 -0.32 -1.17
C PRO A 28 6.89 0.69 -0.36
N LEU A 29 7.16 0.77 0.95
CA LEU A 29 6.43 1.68 1.84
C LEU A 29 6.51 3.14 1.37
N THR A 30 7.69 3.57 0.90
CA THR A 30 7.92 4.91 0.35
C THR A 30 7.09 5.18 -0.91
N ASN A 31 6.75 4.14 -1.67
CA ASN A 31 5.83 4.27 -2.80
C ASN A 31 4.39 4.44 -2.33
N LEU A 32 4.01 4.14 -1.09
CA LEU A 32 2.63 4.31 -0.61
C LEU A 32 2.44 5.63 0.14
N THR A 33 3.46 6.09 0.86
CA THR A 33 3.33 7.16 1.87
C THR A 33 3.78 8.56 1.40
N THR A 34 3.87 8.80 0.09
CA THR A 34 4.12 10.16 -0.40
C THR A 34 2.92 11.07 -0.12
N LYS A 35 3.16 12.36 0.14
CA LYS A 35 2.09 13.35 0.42
C LYS A 35 0.94 13.31 -0.60
N ALA A 36 1.27 13.16 -1.88
CA ALA A 36 0.26 13.11 -2.95
C ALA A 36 -0.59 11.84 -2.91
N ARG A 37 -0.01 10.70 -2.51
CA ARG A 37 -0.74 9.42 -2.45
C ARG A 37 -1.61 9.35 -1.21
N LEU A 38 -1.13 9.84 -0.06
CA LEU A 38 -1.95 9.93 1.15
C LEU A 38 -3.17 10.82 0.92
N ARG A 39 -2.98 12.00 0.31
CA ARG A 39 -4.09 12.87 -0.08
C ARG A 39 -5.08 12.21 -1.04
N ASP A 40 -4.61 11.45 -2.03
CA ASP A 40 -5.50 10.71 -2.93
C ASP A 40 -6.38 9.70 -2.15
N LEU A 41 -5.86 9.07 -1.09
CA LEU A 41 -6.64 8.18 -0.23
C LEU A 41 -7.68 8.98 0.56
N ASP A 42 -7.26 10.07 1.21
CA ASP A 42 -8.13 10.92 2.03
C ASP A 42 -9.30 11.46 1.19
N GLU A 43 -9.01 12.01 0.01
CA GLU A 43 -10.02 12.55 -0.93
C GLU A 43 -10.99 11.47 -1.44
N ALA A 44 -10.54 10.21 -1.54
CA ALA A 44 -11.38 9.09 -1.94
C ALA A 44 -12.13 8.44 -0.77
N GLY A 45 -11.92 8.90 0.47
CA GLY A 45 -12.49 8.29 1.68
C GLY A 45 -11.86 6.94 2.02
N PHE A 46 -10.57 6.75 1.74
CA PHE A 46 -9.78 5.56 2.10
C PHE A 46 -8.73 5.91 3.14
N GLY A 47 -8.33 4.91 3.93
CA GLY A 47 -7.15 4.98 4.78
C GLY A 47 -6.32 3.71 4.68
N ILE A 48 -5.09 3.77 5.17
CA ILE A 48 -4.23 2.59 5.33
C ILE A 48 -4.63 1.92 6.65
N ALA A 49 -5.19 0.72 6.60
CA ALA A 49 -5.59 -0.03 7.80
C ALA A 49 -4.40 -0.80 8.41
N GLU A 50 -3.59 -1.43 7.56
CA GLU A 50 -2.47 -2.26 7.97
C GLU A 50 -1.30 -2.18 6.98
N LEU A 51 -0.09 -2.25 7.53
CA LEU A 51 1.15 -2.45 6.81
C LEU A 51 1.83 -3.72 7.34
N VAL A 52 1.78 -4.79 6.56
CA VAL A 52 2.52 -6.03 6.87
C VAL A 52 3.90 -5.91 6.24
N ARG A 53 4.97 -5.84 7.05
CA ARG A 53 6.35 -5.82 6.55
C ARG A 53 6.73 -7.19 5.99
N ILE A 54 7.34 -7.18 4.82
CA ILE A 54 7.78 -8.37 4.09
C ILE A 54 9.28 -8.21 3.80
N ASP A 55 10.04 -9.27 4.02
CA ASP A 55 11.44 -9.32 3.60
C ASP A 55 11.50 -9.37 2.07
N THR A 56 12.42 -8.61 1.47
CA THR A 56 12.58 -8.61 0.01
C THR A 56 12.91 -10.04 -0.46
N PRO A 57 12.08 -10.65 -1.33
CA PRO A 57 12.33 -12.03 -1.77
C PRO A 57 13.69 -12.18 -2.46
N GLN A 58 14.26 -13.38 -2.37
CA GLN A 58 15.48 -13.72 -3.08
C GLN A 58 15.29 -13.55 -4.59
N GLY A 59 16.26 -12.94 -5.26
CA GLY A 59 16.22 -12.67 -6.71
C GLY A 59 15.47 -11.40 -7.11
N TRP A 60 14.83 -10.70 -6.16
CA TRP A 60 14.24 -9.38 -6.45
C TRP A 60 15.28 -8.27 -6.35
N PRO A 61 15.12 -7.16 -7.11
CA PRO A 61 15.99 -6.00 -6.99
C PRO A 61 16.04 -5.47 -5.56
N GLN A 62 17.26 -5.31 -5.03
CA GLN A 62 17.48 -4.74 -3.70
C GLN A 62 17.56 -3.22 -3.81
N SER A 63 16.53 -2.52 -3.31
CA SER A 63 16.44 -1.05 -3.37
C SER A 63 16.74 -0.36 -2.04
N GLY A 64 16.87 -1.13 -0.95
CA GLY A 64 16.96 -0.61 0.42
C GLY A 64 15.63 -0.11 1.02
N PHE A 65 14.55 -0.08 0.23
CA PHE A 65 13.22 0.28 0.74
C PHE A 65 12.53 -0.92 1.38
N GLN A 66 11.82 -0.67 2.49
CA GLN A 66 10.97 -1.68 3.14
C GLN A 66 9.80 -2.06 2.21
N LEU A 67 9.70 -3.34 1.86
CA LEU A 67 8.54 -3.89 1.17
C LEU A 67 7.39 -4.14 2.16
N VAL A 68 6.16 -3.82 1.77
CA VAL A 68 4.97 -4.06 2.58
C VAL A 68 3.84 -4.64 1.74
N ALA A 69 2.99 -5.47 2.36
CA ALA A 69 1.61 -5.61 1.94
C ALA A 69 0.79 -4.54 2.67
N ALA A 70 0.34 -3.53 1.92
CA ALA A 70 -0.44 -2.42 2.45
C ALA A 70 -1.92 -2.61 2.17
N HIS A 71 -2.72 -2.63 3.23
CA HIS A 71 -4.17 -2.72 3.15
C HIS A 71 -4.78 -1.32 3.17
N LEU A 72 -5.31 -0.90 2.03
CA LEU A 72 -6.11 0.31 1.90
C LEU A 72 -7.58 -0.05 2.04
N ARG A 73 -8.28 0.61 2.95
CA ARG A 73 -9.68 0.31 3.26
C ARG A 73 -10.53 1.56 3.20
N ARG A 74 -11.67 1.48 2.51
CA ARG A 74 -12.68 2.53 2.45
C ARG A 74 -13.27 2.77 3.84
N GLY A 75 -13.40 4.05 4.21
CA GLY A 75 -13.94 4.48 5.51
C GLY A 75 -12.99 4.28 6.69
N HIS A 76 -11.74 3.85 6.47
CA HIS A 76 -10.76 3.74 7.55
C HIS A 76 -10.19 5.11 7.91
N ALA A 77 -10.54 5.61 9.10
CA ALA A 77 -10.04 6.88 9.65
C ALA A 77 -9.12 6.71 10.87
N GLY A 78 -8.85 5.46 11.27
CA GLY A 78 -8.08 5.14 12.47
C GLY A 78 -6.57 5.10 12.25
N SER A 79 -5.83 4.84 13.33
CA SER A 79 -4.40 4.54 13.28
C SER A 79 -4.11 3.33 12.38
N TRP A 80 -2.91 3.28 11.82
CA TRP A 80 -2.46 2.15 11.02
C TRP A 80 -1.82 1.13 11.95
N SER A 81 -2.08 -0.15 11.73
CA SER A 81 -1.32 -1.23 12.36
C SER A 81 -0.10 -1.59 11.53
N VAL A 82 1.01 -1.97 12.19
CA VAL A 82 2.23 -2.40 11.52
C VAL A 82 2.68 -3.74 12.10
N SER A 83 2.75 -4.75 11.25
CA SER A 83 3.11 -6.12 11.61
C SER A 83 4.30 -6.60 10.76
N ARG A 84 4.78 -7.83 11.00
CA ARG A 84 5.77 -8.51 10.15
C ARG A 84 5.17 -9.83 9.70
N LEU A 85 5.33 -10.17 8.43
CA LEU A 85 4.85 -11.44 7.90
C LEU A 85 5.64 -12.61 8.55
N GLY A 86 4.93 -13.58 9.11
CA GLY A 86 5.54 -14.82 9.64
C GLY A 86 6.07 -14.74 11.06
N VAL A 87 5.56 -13.82 11.89
CA VAL A 87 5.83 -13.75 13.35
C VAL A 87 4.52 -13.94 14.10
#